data_AF-R0IQS2-F1
#
_entry.id   AF-R0IQS2-F1
#
_cell.length_a   1.000
_cell.length_b   1.000
_cell.length_c   1.000
_cell.angle_alpha   90.00
_cell.angle_beta   90.00
_cell.angle_gamma   90.00
#
_symmetry.space_group_name_H-M   'P 1'
#
loop_
_entity.id
_entity.type
_entity.pdbx_description
1 polymer ?
#
loop_
_entity_poly.entity_id
_entity_poly.type
_entity_poly.pdbx_seq_one_letter_code
_entity_poly.pdbx_strand_id
1 'polypeptide(L)'
;MATTVVLPDPVHQQIYSVLSPRRGELPSHIIETISGNINFLLKYTTGFKVLASQVSVIVIDVRGPDNSEIGHRASVCVHGGPGKFRVVVSKEVKWGQNVVVGLGEKVDQAVRAILDGEGNEGYGDL
;
A
#
# COMPACT_ATOMS: atom_id res chain seq x y z
N MET A 1 32.80 -7.90 -16.39
CA MET A 1 31.57 -7.07 -16.39
C MET A 1 31.04 -7.05 -14.97
N ALA A 2 30.93 -5.88 -14.34
CA ALA A 2 30.28 -5.78 -13.04
C ALA A 2 28.77 -5.89 -13.25
N THR A 3 28.15 -6.94 -12.72
CA THR A 3 26.70 -7.04 -12.63
C THR A 3 26.21 -5.93 -11.71
N THR A 4 25.56 -4.91 -12.28
CA THR A 4 24.83 -3.90 -11.54
C THR A 4 23.74 -4.63 -10.75
N VAL A 5 23.95 -4.80 -9.45
CA VAL A 5 22.92 -5.30 -8.55
C VAL A 5 21.84 -4.23 -8.53
N VAL A 6 20.74 -4.45 -9.23
CA VAL A 6 19.56 -3.59 -9.14
C VAL A 6 19.00 -3.81 -7.75
N LEU A 7 19.29 -2.87 -6.85
CA LEU A 7 18.73 -2.90 -5.52
C LEU A 7 17.22 -2.64 -5.64
N PRO A 8 16.37 -3.52 -5.09
CA PRO A 8 14.94 -3.30 -5.06
C PRO A 8 14.62 -2.00 -4.34
N ASP A 9 13.56 -1.33 -4.80
CA ASP A 9 13.08 -0.06 -4.24
C ASP A 9 12.86 -0.19 -2.71
N PRO A 10 13.55 0.63 -1.88
CA PRO A 10 13.45 0.51 -0.42
C PRO A 10 12.04 0.73 0.13
N VAL A 11 11.23 1.59 -0.50
CA VAL A 11 9.84 1.82 -0.10
C VAL A 11 9.01 0.58 -0.40
N HIS A 12 9.19 0.01 -1.59
CA HIS A 12 8.54 -1.26 -1.96
C HIS A 12 8.89 -2.36 -0.95
N GLN A 13 10.18 -2.55 -0.64
CA GLN A 13 10.62 -3.56 0.34
C GLN A 13 10.04 -3.33 1.73
N GLN A 14 9.98 -2.07 2.19
CA GLN A 14 9.38 -1.72 3.47
C GLN A 14 7.90 -2.12 3.51
N ILE A 15 7.13 -1.81 2.47
CA ILE A 15 5.71 -2.20 2.39
C ILE A 15 5.57 -3.71 2.36
N TYR A 16 6.33 -4.39 1.51
CA TYR A 16 6.30 -5.84 1.37
C TYR A 16 6.60 -6.54 2.69
N SER A 17 7.64 -6.11 3.42
CA SER A 17 8.03 -6.71 4.70
C SER A 17 6.95 -6.57 5.77
N VAL A 18 6.15 -5.50 5.73
CA VAL A 18 5.03 -5.30 6.66
C VAL A 18 3.78 -6.09 6.25
N LEU A 19 3.50 -6.21 4.95
CA LEU A 19 2.32 -6.92 4.46
C LEU A 19 2.49 -8.44 4.45
N SER A 20 3.69 -8.94 4.13
CA SER A 20 3.95 -10.37 3.95
C SER A 20 3.55 -11.24 5.16
N PRO A 21 3.84 -10.86 6.42
CA PRO A 21 3.38 -11.63 7.58
C PRO A 21 1.86 -11.69 7.74
N ARG A 22 1.11 -10.78 7.11
CA ARG A 22 -0.36 -10.64 7.23
C ARG A 22 -1.11 -11.25 6.04
N ARG A 23 -0.37 -11.87 5.11
CA ARG A 23 -0.92 -12.39 3.85
C ARG A 23 -1.87 -13.59 4.01
N GLY A 24 -1.82 -14.29 5.15
CA GLY A 24 -2.52 -15.56 5.32
C GLY A 24 -2.01 -16.59 4.31
N GLU A 25 -2.93 -17.17 3.53
CA GLU A 25 -2.63 -18.18 2.50
C GLU A 25 -2.24 -17.58 1.14
N LEU A 26 -2.22 -16.26 1.01
CA LEU A 26 -1.92 -15.62 -0.27
C LEU A 26 -0.48 -15.93 -0.75
N PRO A 27 -0.31 -16.25 -2.05
CA PRO A 27 1.01 -16.40 -2.65
C PRO A 27 1.87 -15.13 -2.52
N SER A 28 3.19 -15.29 -2.44
CA SER A 28 4.12 -14.16 -2.28
C SER A 28 4.00 -13.13 -3.40
N HIS A 29 3.82 -13.57 -4.64
CA HIS A 29 3.69 -12.68 -5.81
C HIS A 29 2.48 -11.75 -5.70
N ILE A 30 1.39 -12.14 -5.03
CA ILE A 30 0.24 -11.27 -4.80
C ILE A 30 0.64 -10.12 -3.86
N ILE A 31 1.44 -10.40 -2.83
CA ILE A 31 1.93 -9.38 -1.91
C ILE A 31 2.93 -8.46 -2.61
N GLU A 32 3.76 -8.98 -3.51
CA GLU A 32 4.62 -8.17 -4.37
C GLU A 32 3.80 -7.21 -5.24
N THR A 33 2.74 -7.70 -5.89
CA THR A 33 1.84 -6.85 -6.69
C THR A 33 1.19 -5.75 -5.85
N ILE A 34 0.59 -6.10 -4.71
CA ILE A 34 -0.05 -5.11 -3.81
C ILE A 34 0.97 -4.08 -3.32
N SER A 35 2.17 -4.52 -2.93
CA SER A 35 3.22 -3.63 -2.45
C SER A 35 3.73 -2.70 -3.55
N GLY A 36 3.83 -3.19 -4.79
CA GLY A 36 4.15 -2.41 -5.97
C GLY A 36 3.10 -1.33 -6.25
N ASN A 37 1.81 -1.67 -6.20
CA ASN A 37 0.74 -0.71 -6.44
C ASN A 37 0.65 0.36 -5.33
N ILE A 38 0.90 -0.02 -4.06
CA ILE A 38 1.02 0.95 -2.97
C ILE A 38 2.23 1.87 -3.19
N ASN A 39 3.38 1.33 -3.60
CA ASN A 39 4.57 2.13 -3.89
C ASN A 39 4.31 3.13 -5.02
N PHE A 40 3.64 2.72 -6.09
CA PHE A 40 3.19 3.63 -7.15
C PHE A 40 2.32 4.75 -6.58
N LEU A 41 1.28 4.40 -5.81
CA LEU A 41 0.35 5.38 -5.24
C LEU A 41 1.06 6.36 -4.28
N LEU A 42 2.01 5.87 -3.48
CA LEU A 42 2.86 6.71 -2.65
C LEU A 42 3.62 7.72 -3.50
N LYS A 43 4.38 7.27 -4.51
CA LYS A 43 5.19 8.16 -5.37
C LYS A 43 4.32 9.17 -6.11
N TYR A 44 3.18 8.73 -6.60
CA TYR A 44 2.22 9.58 -7.30
C TYR A 44 1.67 10.68 -6.38
N THR A 45 1.26 10.35 -5.14
CA THR A 45 0.62 11.31 -4.21
C THR A 45 1.61 12.17 -3.41
N THR A 46 2.82 11.68 -3.19
CA THR A 46 3.80 12.25 -2.23
C THR A 46 5.11 12.68 -2.88
N GLY A 47 5.31 12.35 -4.14
CA GLY A 47 6.55 12.56 -4.89
C GLY A 47 7.51 11.38 -4.82
N PHE A 48 8.39 11.27 -5.81
CA PHE A 48 9.31 10.14 -6.00
C PHE A 48 10.44 10.03 -4.96
N LYS A 49 10.58 11.01 -4.05
CA LYS A 49 11.68 11.10 -3.08
C LYS A 49 11.32 10.62 -1.68
N VAL A 50 10.16 9.98 -1.48
CA VAL A 50 9.79 9.44 -0.16
C VAL A 50 10.78 8.37 0.26
N LEU A 51 11.27 8.49 1.50
CA LEU A 51 12.16 7.52 2.12
C LEU A 51 11.36 6.40 2.77
N ALA A 52 11.91 5.18 2.77
CA ALA A 52 11.29 4.03 3.41
C ALA A 52 10.96 4.28 4.90
N SER A 53 11.83 5.01 5.61
CA SER A 53 11.63 5.38 7.03
C SER A 53 10.45 6.31 7.27
N GLN A 54 9.95 6.99 6.23
CA GLN A 54 8.79 7.86 6.32
C GLN A 54 7.49 7.11 6.07
N VAL A 55 7.54 5.82 5.69
CA VAL A 55 6.35 5.04 5.34
C VAL A 55 6.00 4.10 6.49
N SER A 56 4.73 4.07 6.86
CA SER A 56 4.20 3.09 7.81
C SER A 56 2.93 2.47 7.28
N VAL A 57 2.81 1.15 7.44
CA VAL A 57 1.56 0.43 7.25
C VAL A 57 1.05 0.05 8.64
N ILE A 58 -0.11 0.59 9.01
CA ILE A 58 -0.71 0.42 10.33
C ILE A 58 -1.97 -0.42 10.15
N VAL A 59 -2.16 -1.40 11.03
CA VAL A 59 -3.39 -2.19 11.11
C VAL A 59 -3.95 -2.05 12.52
N ILE A 60 -5.20 -1.64 12.63
CA ILE A 60 -5.92 -1.51 13.90
C ILE A 60 -7.23 -2.29 13.86
N ASP A 61 -7.68 -2.76 15.02
CA ASP A 61 -9.05 -3.25 15.17
C ASP A 61 -10.03 -2.08 15.17
N VAL A 62 -11.19 -2.31 14.57
CA VAL A 62 -12.30 -1.38 14.58
C VAL A 62 -13.37 -1.96 15.50
N ARG A 63 -13.82 -1.14 16.45
CA ARG A 63 -14.79 -1.50 17.49
C ARG A 63 -16.10 -0.75 17.27
N GLY A 64 -17.22 -1.44 17.50
CA GLY A 64 -18.56 -0.88 17.48
C GLY A 64 -18.87 -0.02 18.73
N PRO A 65 -20.08 0.58 18.79
CA PRO A 65 -20.49 1.44 19.90
C PRO A 65 -20.49 0.75 21.28
N ASP A 66 -20.67 -0.57 21.29
CA ASP A 66 -20.67 -1.46 22.45
C ASP A 66 -19.33 -2.16 22.68
N ASN A 67 -18.25 -1.68 22.04
CA ASN A 67 -16.93 -2.29 22.02
C ASN A 67 -16.88 -3.69 21.34
N SER A 68 -17.92 -4.06 20.58
CA SER A 68 -17.90 -5.28 19.76
C SER A 68 -16.86 -5.21 18.63
N GLU A 69 -16.29 -6.35 18.27
CA GLU A 69 -15.37 -6.47 17.13
C GLU A 69 -16.14 -6.37 15.83
N ILE A 70 -15.96 -5.27 15.08
CA ILE A 70 -16.62 -5.08 13.79
C ILE A 70 -15.69 -5.35 12.61
N GLY A 71 -14.37 -5.18 12.81
CA GLY A 71 -13.40 -5.47 11.76
C GLY A 71 -12.01 -4.96 12.02
N HIS A 72 -11.25 -4.80 10.93
CA HIS A 72 -9.89 -4.26 10.96
C HIS A 72 -9.75 -3.17 9.91
N ARG A 73 -8.89 -2.19 10.20
CA ARG A 73 -8.54 -1.14 9.26
C ARG A 73 -7.04 -1.15 9.02
N ALA A 74 -6.64 -1.29 7.75
CA ALA A 74 -5.27 -1.03 7.33
C ALA A 74 -5.15 0.38 6.73
N SER A 75 -4.07 1.06 7.06
CA SER A 75 -3.75 2.39 6.55
C SER A 75 -2.27 2.45 6.15
N VAL A 76 -1.99 3.04 4.99
CA VAL A 76 -0.63 3.37 4.56
C VAL A 76 -0.45 4.88 4.77
N CYS A 77 0.55 5.23 5.57
CA CYS A 77 0.82 6.60 5.98
C CYS A 77 2.22 7.04 5.54
N VAL A 78 2.36 8.33 5.25
CA VAL A 78 3.65 9.01 5.04
C VAL A 78 3.86 10.08 6.11
N HIS A 79 5.03 10.06 6.75
CA HIS A 79 5.40 10.94 7.85
C HIS A 79 6.28 12.10 7.37
N GLY A 80 5.91 13.32 7.78
CA GLY A 80 6.68 14.55 7.54
C GLY A 80 7.43 15.08 8.77
N GLY A 81 7.23 14.47 9.94
CA GLY A 81 7.83 14.86 11.21
C GLY A 81 6.97 14.46 12.41
N PRO A 82 7.37 14.76 13.65
CA PRO A 82 6.60 14.41 14.84
C PRO A 82 5.15 14.95 14.77
N GLY A 83 4.18 14.05 14.91
CA GLY A 83 2.74 14.36 14.83
C GLY A 83 2.22 14.74 13.44
N LYS A 84 3.08 14.75 12.40
CA LYS A 84 2.70 15.13 11.03
C LYS A 84 2.74 13.92 10.12
N PHE A 85 1.56 13.41 9.77
CA PHE A 85 1.41 12.32 8.81
C PHE A 85 0.22 12.55 7.88
N ARG A 86 0.26 11.89 6.72
CA ARG A 86 -0.86 11.80 5.77
C ARG A 86 -1.18 10.35 5.49
N VAL A 87 -2.46 10.00 5.52
CA VAL A 87 -2.95 8.70 5.05
C VAL A 87 -3.06 8.75 3.54
N VAL A 88 -2.36 7.84 2.84
CA VAL A 88 -2.38 7.76 1.37
C VAL A 88 -3.48 6.81 0.89
N VAL A 89 -3.64 5.67 1.58
CA VAL A 89 -4.73 4.75 1.35
C VAL A 89 -5.14 4.11 2.66
N SER A 90 -6.44 3.88 2.84
CA SER A 90 -6.97 3.15 3.98
C SER A 90 -8.15 2.29 3.53
N LYS A 91 -8.26 1.12 4.14
CA LYS A 91 -9.40 0.22 3.95
C LYS A 91 -9.77 -0.41 5.28
N GLU A 92 -11.06 -0.36 5.58
CA GLU A 92 -11.68 -1.18 6.61
C GLU A 92 -12.30 -2.42 5.97
N VAL A 93 -12.13 -3.56 6.64
CA VAL A 93 -12.71 -4.86 6.29
C VAL A 93 -13.45 -5.41 7.50
N LYS A 94 -14.46 -6.24 7.28
CA LYS A 94 -15.22 -6.88 8.36
C LYS A 94 -14.36 -7.89 9.12
N TRP A 95 -14.77 -8.22 10.34
CA TRP A 95 -14.11 -9.27 11.11
C TRP A 95 -14.04 -10.59 10.33
N GLY A 96 -12.90 -11.29 10.42
CA GLY A 96 -12.63 -12.51 9.66
C GLY A 96 -12.21 -12.30 8.19
N GLN A 97 -12.24 -11.06 7.67
CA GLN A 97 -11.72 -10.76 6.34
C GLN A 97 -10.23 -10.40 6.38
N ASN A 98 -9.50 -10.77 5.33
CA ASN A 98 -8.09 -10.44 5.23
C ASN A 98 -7.91 -8.95 4.85
N VAL A 99 -7.30 -8.19 5.76
CA VAL A 99 -7.09 -6.74 5.58
C VAL A 99 -6.13 -6.42 4.42
N VAL A 100 -5.19 -7.31 4.10
CA VAL A 100 -4.27 -7.15 2.97
C VAL A 100 -5.01 -7.28 1.64
N VAL A 101 -5.95 -8.22 1.54
CA VAL A 101 -6.83 -8.36 0.36
C VAL A 101 -7.64 -7.09 0.16
N GLY A 102 -8.35 -6.64 1.21
CA GLY A 102 -9.17 -5.43 1.11
C GLY A 102 -8.34 -4.18 0.77
N LEU A 103 -7.15 -4.05 1.35
CA LEU A 103 -6.23 -2.97 1.01
C LEU A 103 -5.78 -3.06 -0.46
N GLY A 104 -5.43 -4.25 -0.93
CA GLY A 104 -5.06 -4.51 -2.32
C GLY A 104 -6.16 -4.10 -3.30
N GLU A 105 -7.39 -4.53 -3.08
CA GLU A 105 -8.54 -4.15 -3.92
C GLU A 105 -8.73 -2.62 -3.98
N LYS A 106 -8.60 -1.94 -2.83
CA LYS A 106 -8.74 -0.48 -2.77
C LYS A 106 -7.62 0.23 -3.53
N VAL A 107 -6.40 -0.28 -3.42
CA VAL A 107 -5.23 0.26 -4.13
C VAL A 107 -5.39 0.04 -5.63
N ASP A 108 -5.79 -1.16 -6.07
CA ASP A 108 -6.01 -1.47 -7.48
C ASP A 108 -7.06 -0.55 -8.10
N GLN A 109 -8.16 -0.28 -7.40
CA GLN A 109 -9.17 0.69 -7.83
C GLN A 109 -8.58 2.11 -8.00
N ALA A 110 -7.75 2.55 -7.06
CA ALA A 110 -7.12 3.86 -7.13
C ALA A 110 -6.12 3.96 -8.29
N VAL A 111 -5.31 2.92 -8.49
CA VAL A 111 -4.34 2.87 -9.60
C VAL A 111 -5.06 2.86 -10.94
N ARG A 112 -6.10 2.03 -11.11
CA ARG A 112 -6.90 2.03 -12.35
C ARG A 112 -7.46 3.40 -12.67
N ALA A 113 -8.06 4.08 -11.67
CA ALA A 113 -8.61 5.42 -11.87
C ALA A 113 -7.54 6.45 -12.30
N ILE A 114 -6.31 6.35 -11.77
CA ILE A 114 -5.19 7.20 -12.19
C ILE A 114 -4.78 6.88 -13.63
N LEU A 115 -4.64 5.60 -13.98
CA LEU A 115 -4.23 5.18 -15.32
C LEU A 115 -5.27 5.56 -16.37
N ASP A 116 -6.56 5.36 -16.09
CA ASP A 116 -7.66 5.71 -17.00
C ASP A 116 -7.79 7.23 -17.20
N GLY A 117 -7.43 8.03 -16.18
CA GLY A 117 -7.52 9.49 -16.23
C GLY A 117 -6.29 10.18 -16.81
N GLU A 118 -5.09 9.68 -16.50
CA GLU A 118 -3.81 10.38 -16.71
C GLU A 118 -2.79 9.58 -17.53
N GLY A 119 -3.06 8.32 -17.83
CA GLY A 119 -2.16 7.44 -18.60
C GLY A 119 -1.95 7.84 -20.07
N ASN A 120 -2.51 8.97 -20.52
CA ASN A 120 -2.63 9.37 -21.92
C ASN A 120 -1.34 9.95 -22.55
N GLU A 121 -0.28 10.19 -21.76
CA GLU A 121 0.99 10.71 -22.27
C GLU A 121 2.09 9.64 -22.40
N GLY A 122 1.76 8.37 -22.13
CA GLY A 122 2.66 7.22 -22.32
C GLY A 122 2.61 6.63 -23.73
N TYR A 123 3.65 5.90 -24.14
CA TYR A 123 3.60 5.08 -25.36
C TYR A 123 2.78 3.80 -25.10
N GLY A 124 1.62 3.69 -25.75
CA GLY A 124 0.75 2.49 -25.81
C GLY A 124 -0.64 2.78 -25.22
N ASP A 125 -1.75 2.88 -25.95
CA ASP A 125 -2.08 2.51 -27.33
C ASP A 125 -2.83 3.67 -28.01
N LEU A 126 -2.30 4.15 -29.15
CA LEU A 126 -3.07 4.78 -30.22
C LEU A 126 -3.42 3.72 -31.26
#